data_AF-A0A9D4AY63-F1
#
_entry.id   AF-A0A9D4AY63-F1
#
_cell.length_a   1.000
_cell.length_b   1.000
_cell.length_c   1.000
_cell.angle_alpha   90.00
_cell.angle_beta   90.00
_cell.angle_gamma   90.00
#
_symmetry.space_group_name_H-M   'P 1'
#
loop_
_entity.id
_entity.type
_entity.pdbx_description
1 polymer ?
#
loop_
_entity_poly.entity_id
_entity_poly.type
_entity_poly.pdbx_seq_one_letter_code
_entity_poly.pdbx_strand_id
1 'polypeptide(L)'
;MELVLADALLGLAQSPDPCALLRAVCGGDGAAPLSVERVETLRFLLQWLEAGGAGGEALRRAAGEVALGRCWPLLRGGGGAAGPERRRLVRAACGALRLCARLCGAQLAARLAGEALAALRAEPPGAGLGAEAAVEALVAVAPELQEPALLERAVDAAAALVAGRLLPALGRNRTALGRVWAGLLPGRGEEGRVSRTLLALTALADRLFPGLEGDGGGEGPALDARLCGGFWRVVQAGLTAGDGLCRKRARYLLKRAVEVSDQLRTDCTCPPDNGDGT
;
A
#
# COMPACT_ATOMS: atom_id res chain seq x y z
N MET A 1 25.85 10.29 -3.05
CA MET A 1 25.22 9.52 -1.96
C MET A 1 26.16 9.42 -0.76
N GLU A 2 27.42 9.02 -0.96
CA GLU A 2 28.35 8.75 0.15
C GLU A 2 28.68 9.95 1.05
N LEU A 3 28.84 11.16 0.52
CA LEU A 3 29.16 12.34 1.34
C LEU A 3 28.02 12.71 2.31
N VAL A 4 26.76 12.69 1.86
CA VAL A 4 25.60 13.03 2.70
C VAL A 4 25.34 11.95 3.76
N LEU A 5 25.54 10.68 3.41
CA LEU A 5 25.50 9.57 4.35
C LEU A 5 26.66 9.63 5.34
N ALA A 6 27.88 9.92 4.88
CA ALA A 6 29.06 10.07 5.73
C ALA A 6 28.89 11.22 6.72
N ASP A 7 28.39 12.38 6.29
CA ASP A 7 28.11 13.52 7.17
C ASP A 7 27.00 13.19 8.19
N ALA A 8 25.95 12.45 7.79
CA ALA A 8 24.92 12.00 8.71
C ALA A 8 25.44 10.97 9.73
N LEU A 9 26.30 10.03 9.31
CA LEU A 9 26.95 9.05 10.16
C LEU A 9 28.00 9.68 11.09
N LEU A 10 28.72 10.70 10.63
CA LEU A 10 29.63 11.51 11.45
C LEU A 10 28.84 12.33 12.48
N GLY A 11 27.69 12.88 12.10
CA GLY A 11 26.76 13.54 13.03
C GLY A 11 26.23 12.58 14.10
N LEU A 12 25.90 11.35 13.74
CA LEU A 12 25.52 10.26 14.66
C LEU A 12 26.62 9.94 15.68
N ALA A 13 27.88 9.95 15.24
CA ALA A 13 29.02 9.71 16.12
C ALA A 13 29.26 10.85 17.11
N GLN A 14 28.81 12.07 16.80
CA GLN A 14 29.00 13.26 17.64
C GLN A 14 27.81 13.57 18.54
N SER A 15 26.59 13.18 18.17
CA SER A 15 25.39 13.35 19.00
C SER A 15 24.36 12.24 18.74
N PRO A 16 23.91 11.52 19.78
CA PRO A 16 22.96 10.43 19.65
C PRO A 16 21.50 10.88 19.49
N ASP A 17 21.20 12.18 19.32
CA ASP A 17 19.82 12.68 19.20
C ASP A 17 19.20 12.39 17.82
N PRO A 18 18.22 11.45 17.71
CA PRO A 18 17.54 11.13 16.46
C PRO A 18 16.85 12.34 15.81
N CYS A 19 16.32 13.26 16.63
CA CYS A 19 15.58 14.42 16.16
C CYS A 19 16.51 15.48 15.55
N ALA A 20 17.73 15.64 16.07
CA ALA A 20 18.73 16.51 15.47
C ALA A 20 19.18 16.02 14.09
N LEU A 21 19.35 14.71 13.92
CA LEU A 21 19.77 14.10 12.65
C LEU A 21 18.70 14.25 11.57
N LEU A 22 17.42 14.02 11.92
CA LEU A 22 16.31 14.26 10.99
C LEU A 22 16.29 15.71 10.51
N ARG A 23 16.48 16.68 11.43
CA ARG A 23 16.55 18.11 11.09
C ARG A 23 17.76 18.44 10.22
N ALA A 24 18.92 17.85 10.50
CA ALA A 24 20.14 18.09 9.71
C ALA A 24 19.97 17.62 8.24
N VAL A 25 19.41 16.43 8.04
CA VAL A 25 19.16 15.89 6.68
C VAL A 25 18.06 16.69 5.95
N CYS A 26 17.02 17.10 6.69
CA CYS A 26 15.87 17.80 6.12
C CYS A 26 16.12 19.30 5.87
N GLY A 27 17.09 19.90 6.57
CA GLY A 27 17.21 21.35 6.69
C GLY A 27 16.14 21.95 7.62
N GLY A 28 16.25 23.25 7.88
CA GLY A 28 15.26 24.00 8.66
C GLY A 28 14.04 24.44 7.85
N ASP A 29 13.12 25.14 8.51
CA ASP A 29 11.95 25.75 7.86
C ASP A 29 12.38 26.73 6.76
N GLY A 30 11.70 26.66 5.62
CA GLY A 30 12.04 27.47 4.42
C GLY A 30 13.24 26.95 3.61
N ALA A 31 13.86 25.84 3.99
CA ALA A 31 14.91 25.22 3.20
C ALA A 31 14.41 24.75 1.83
N ALA A 32 15.28 24.84 0.82
CA ALA A 32 15.03 24.37 -0.54
C ALA A 32 14.47 22.93 -0.57
N PRO A 33 13.72 22.54 -1.62
CA PRO A 33 13.24 21.17 -1.79
C PRO A 33 14.38 20.15 -1.66
N LEU A 34 14.10 19.02 -1.03
CA LEU A 34 15.11 17.97 -0.86
C LEU A 34 15.50 17.36 -2.21
N SER A 35 16.81 17.20 -2.42
CA SER A 35 17.33 16.41 -3.55
C SER A 35 17.02 14.92 -3.35
N VAL A 36 17.09 14.14 -4.43
CA VAL A 36 16.85 12.69 -4.38
C VAL A 36 17.78 12.00 -3.38
N GLU A 37 19.06 12.37 -3.35
CA GLU A 37 20.07 11.81 -2.44
C GLU A 37 19.74 12.08 -0.97
N ARG A 38 19.22 13.28 -0.66
CA ARG A 38 18.82 13.62 0.70
C ARG A 38 17.59 12.83 1.13
N VAL A 39 16.62 12.63 0.24
CA VAL A 39 15.44 11.80 0.53
C VAL A 39 15.81 10.33 0.72
N GLU A 40 16.73 9.81 -0.08
CA GLU A 40 17.23 8.44 0.10
C GLU A 40 18.00 8.29 1.43
N THR A 41 18.84 9.25 1.78
CA THR A 41 19.55 9.28 3.07
C THR A 41 18.56 9.33 4.24
N LEU A 42 17.53 10.18 4.14
CA LEU A 42 16.44 10.27 5.10
C LEU A 42 15.73 8.92 5.27
N ARG A 43 15.42 8.23 4.17
CA ARG A 43 14.79 6.90 4.20
C ARG A 43 15.67 5.90 4.95
N PHE A 44 16.98 5.86 4.67
CA PHE A 44 17.89 4.96 5.39
C PHE A 44 17.96 5.29 6.88
N LEU A 45 18.02 6.58 7.24
CA LEU A 45 18.03 7.02 8.63
C LEU A 45 16.74 6.62 9.37
N LEU A 46 15.57 6.86 8.77
CA LEU A 46 14.28 6.44 9.34
C LEU A 46 14.19 4.91 9.52
N GLN A 47 14.71 4.15 8.56
CA GLN A 47 14.74 2.68 8.63
C GLN A 47 15.64 2.20 9.78
N TRP A 48 16.79 2.84 9.96
CA TRP A 48 17.70 2.55 11.07
C TRP A 48 17.07 2.90 12.42
N LEU A 49 16.39 4.05 12.52
CA LEU A 49 15.70 4.48 13.74
C LEU A 49 14.54 3.56 14.13
N GLU A 50 13.80 3.07 13.12
CA GLU A 50 12.74 2.07 13.32
C GLU A 50 13.32 0.76 13.85
N ALA A 51 14.42 0.26 13.27
CA ALA A 51 15.07 -0.97 13.70
C ALA A 51 15.70 -0.84 15.10
N GLY A 52 16.22 0.34 15.44
CA GLY A 52 16.82 0.64 16.74
C GLY A 52 15.83 0.82 17.89
N GLY A 53 14.51 0.74 17.62
CA GLY A 53 13.48 0.86 18.65
C GLY A 53 13.44 2.22 19.34
N ALA A 54 13.98 3.28 18.71
CA ALA A 54 14.10 4.64 19.25
C ALA A 54 12.75 5.40 19.33
N GLY A 55 11.66 4.69 19.62
CA GLY A 55 10.25 5.11 19.51
C GLY A 55 9.75 6.10 20.56
N GLY A 56 10.55 7.11 20.92
CA GLY A 56 10.10 8.22 21.76
C GLY A 56 9.04 9.07 21.06
N GLU A 57 8.15 9.70 21.83
CA GLU A 57 7.14 10.62 21.28
C GLU A 57 7.77 11.79 20.49
N ALA A 58 8.94 12.25 20.91
CA ALA A 58 9.72 13.27 20.19
C ALA A 58 10.12 12.80 18.78
N LEU A 59 10.56 11.55 18.63
CA LEU A 59 10.90 11.00 17.32
C LEU A 59 9.65 10.87 16.44
N ARG A 60 8.53 10.39 17.00
CA ARG A 60 7.26 10.30 16.26
C ARG A 60 6.80 11.67 15.77
N ARG A 61 6.88 12.70 16.63
CA ARG A 61 6.58 14.08 16.25
C ARG A 61 7.49 14.57 15.12
N ALA A 62 8.81 14.42 15.26
CA ALA A 62 9.77 14.81 14.24
C ALA A 62 9.56 14.07 12.91
N ALA A 63 9.27 12.76 12.93
CA ALA A 63 8.98 11.99 11.74
C ALA A 63 7.67 12.45 11.04
N GLY A 64 6.65 12.83 11.83
CA GLY A 64 5.42 13.43 11.32
C GLY A 64 5.64 14.80 10.66
N GLU A 65 6.44 15.66 11.29
CA GLU A 65 6.84 16.96 10.74
C GLU A 65 7.62 16.80 9.42
N VAL A 66 8.56 15.86 9.37
CA VAL A 66 9.30 15.54 8.14
C VAL A 66 8.36 15.03 7.04
N ALA A 67 7.43 14.13 7.37
CA ALA A 67 6.49 13.59 6.41
C ALA A 67 5.63 14.69 5.76
N LEU A 68 5.05 15.58 6.58
CA LEU A 68 4.11 16.60 6.13
C LEU A 68 4.79 17.86 5.58
N GLY A 69 5.91 18.27 6.20
CA GLY A 69 6.62 19.50 5.86
C GLY A 69 7.65 19.33 4.75
N ARG A 70 8.19 18.11 4.54
CA ARG A 70 9.30 17.87 3.60
C ARG A 70 8.97 16.81 2.55
N CYS A 71 8.49 15.62 2.93
CA CYS A 71 8.26 14.56 1.96
C CYS A 71 7.00 14.79 1.10
N TRP A 72 5.89 15.16 1.73
CA TRP A 72 4.62 15.36 1.04
C TRP A 72 4.64 16.51 0.02
N PRO A 73 5.23 17.68 0.30
CA PRO A 73 5.33 18.76 -0.67
C PRO A 73 6.14 18.39 -1.92
N LEU A 74 7.13 17.48 -1.82
CA LEU A 74 7.88 16.98 -2.98
C LEU A 74 6.99 16.20 -3.95
N LEU A 75 5.97 15.50 -3.43
CA LEU A 75 5.01 14.81 -4.27
C LEU A 75 4.08 15.79 -4.99
N ARG A 76 3.68 16.88 -4.32
CA ARG A 76 2.81 17.94 -4.86
C ARG A 76 3.53 18.87 -5.84
N GLY A 77 4.83 19.13 -5.63
CA GLY A 77 5.60 20.08 -6.41
C GLY A 77 5.73 19.65 -7.87
N GLY A 78 5.01 20.31 -8.78
CA GLY A 78 5.05 20.07 -10.22
C GLY A 78 6.08 20.94 -10.94
N GLY A 79 7.38 20.78 -10.68
CA GLY A 79 8.39 21.54 -11.42
C GLY A 79 9.82 21.11 -11.12
N GLY A 80 10.57 20.77 -12.17
CA GLY A 80 12.03 20.61 -12.13
C GLY A 80 12.53 19.37 -12.88
N ALA A 81 12.23 18.17 -12.35
CA ALA A 81 12.76 16.93 -12.91
C ALA A 81 11.82 16.33 -13.97
N ALA A 82 12.28 16.22 -15.21
CA ALA A 82 11.57 15.50 -16.27
C ALA A 82 11.80 13.97 -16.13
N GLY A 83 10.75 13.18 -16.38
CA GLY A 83 10.87 11.74 -16.62
C GLY A 83 11.39 10.89 -15.45
N PRO A 84 12.51 10.16 -15.60
CA PRO A 84 12.94 9.10 -14.69
C PRO A 84 13.37 9.60 -13.30
N GLU A 85 13.98 10.77 -13.23
CA GLU A 85 14.44 11.35 -11.96
C GLU A 85 13.26 11.72 -11.05
N ARG A 86 12.17 12.25 -11.62
CA ARG A 86 10.93 12.48 -10.88
C ARG A 86 10.33 11.19 -10.32
N ARG A 87 10.35 10.10 -11.10
CA ARG A 87 9.88 8.79 -10.61
C ARG A 87 10.74 8.29 -9.46
N ARG A 88 12.06 8.47 -9.54
CA ARG A 88 12.99 8.11 -8.46
C ARG A 88 12.72 8.93 -7.20
N LEU A 89 12.54 10.24 -7.34
CA LEU A 89 12.17 11.12 -6.24
C LEU A 89 10.85 10.71 -5.58
N VAL A 90 9.81 10.46 -6.36
CA VAL A 90 8.50 9.99 -5.86
C VAL A 90 8.64 8.68 -5.09
N ARG A 91 9.40 7.70 -5.63
CA ARG A 91 9.65 6.43 -4.94
C ARG A 91 10.43 6.61 -3.65
N ALA A 92 11.47 7.44 -3.64
CA ALA A 92 12.25 7.74 -2.45
C ALA A 92 11.38 8.42 -1.38
N ALA A 93 10.59 9.42 -1.76
CA ALA A 93 9.69 10.14 -0.87
C ALA A 93 8.60 9.23 -0.32
N CYS A 94 7.98 8.39 -1.14
CA CYS A 94 7.00 7.41 -0.68
C CYS A 94 7.63 6.33 0.23
N GLY A 95 8.90 5.98 -0.01
CA GLY A 95 9.68 5.14 0.90
C GLY A 95 9.87 5.77 2.28
N ALA A 96 10.22 7.06 2.34
CA ALA A 96 10.32 7.79 3.59
C ALA A 96 8.95 7.93 4.29
N LEU A 97 7.89 8.28 3.55
CA LEU A 97 6.52 8.38 4.08
C LEU A 97 6.05 7.06 4.70
N ARG A 98 6.37 5.92 4.09
CA ARG A 98 6.05 4.60 4.66
C ARG A 98 6.67 4.42 6.04
N LEU A 99 7.94 4.78 6.21
CA LEU A 99 8.65 4.65 7.49
C LEU A 99 8.11 5.65 8.51
N CYS A 100 7.83 6.89 8.11
CA CYS A 100 7.15 7.85 8.98
C CYS A 100 5.77 7.35 9.42
N ALA A 101 4.98 6.76 8.52
CA ALA A 101 3.67 6.21 8.87
C ALA A 101 3.77 5.07 9.88
N ARG A 102 4.76 4.17 9.74
CA ARG A 102 5.01 3.10 10.71
C ARG A 102 5.44 3.62 12.08
N LEU A 103 6.27 4.66 12.12
CA LEU A 103 6.70 5.30 13.37
C LEU A 103 5.54 6.07 14.05
N CYS A 104 4.75 6.81 13.27
CA CYS A 104 3.72 7.71 13.80
C CYS A 104 2.34 7.05 13.98
N GLY A 105 2.10 5.92 13.31
CA GLY A 105 0.86 5.15 13.36
C GLY A 105 -0.29 5.76 12.54
N ALA A 106 -1.51 5.29 12.87
CA ALA A 106 -2.71 5.47 12.06
C ALA A 106 -3.10 6.93 11.79
N GLN A 107 -2.82 7.87 12.71
CA GLN A 107 -3.20 9.27 12.54
C GLN A 107 -2.47 9.93 11.35
N LEU A 108 -1.17 9.67 11.21
CA LEU A 108 -0.40 10.20 10.07
C LEU A 108 -0.83 9.51 8.78
N ALA A 109 -1.06 8.20 8.81
CA ALA A 109 -1.52 7.42 7.66
C ALA A 109 -2.88 7.93 7.14
N ALA A 110 -3.83 8.19 8.04
CA ALA A 110 -5.15 8.74 7.70
C ALA A 110 -5.03 10.12 7.03
N ARG A 111 -4.22 11.02 7.60
CA ARG A 111 -4.01 12.34 7.01
C ARG A 111 -3.43 12.27 5.59
N LEU A 112 -2.35 11.51 5.41
CA LEU A 112 -1.71 11.35 4.09
C LEU A 112 -2.63 10.66 3.07
N ALA A 113 -3.39 9.64 3.50
CA ALA A 113 -4.37 8.97 2.65
C ALA A 113 -5.50 9.91 2.22
N GLY A 114 -6.02 10.72 3.14
CA GLY A 114 -7.05 11.71 2.87
C GLY A 114 -6.62 12.72 1.80
N GLU A 115 -5.39 13.24 1.91
CA GLU A 115 -4.83 14.16 0.91
C GLU A 115 -4.57 13.49 -0.44
N ALA A 116 -4.08 12.25 -0.47
CA ALA A 116 -3.88 11.49 -1.71
C ALA A 116 -5.21 11.19 -2.43
N LEU A 117 -6.23 10.77 -1.68
CA LEU A 117 -7.57 10.53 -2.21
C LEU A 117 -8.25 11.81 -2.69
N ALA A 118 -8.02 12.95 -2.03
CA ALA A 118 -8.49 14.24 -2.50
C ALA A 118 -7.81 14.62 -3.83
N ALA A 119 -6.51 14.39 -3.96
CA ALA A 119 -5.78 14.63 -5.20
C ALA A 119 -6.28 13.78 -6.37
N LEU A 120 -6.62 12.50 -6.14
CA LEU A 120 -7.23 11.64 -7.16
C LEU A 120 -8.61 12.10 -7.64
N ARG A 121 -9.32 12.91 -6.85
CA ARG A 121 -10.64 13.45 -7.17
C ARG A 121 -10.60 14.85 -7.78
N ALA A 122 -9.45 15.52 -7.76
CA ALA A 122 -9.32 16.90 -8.20
C ALA A 122 -9.28 17.00 -9.74
N GLU A 123 -10.11 17.88 -10.30
CA GLU A 123 -10.16 18.27 -11.71
C GLU A 123 -9.79 19.77 -11.81
N PRO A 124 -8.93 20.22 -12.76
CA PRO A 124 -8.22 19.44 -13.77
C PRO A 124 -6.92 18.79 -13.22
N PRO A 125 -6.44 17.68 -13.81
CA PRO A 125 -5.33 16.85 -13.30
C PRO A 125 -3.93 17.50 -13.32
N GLY A 126 -3.81 18.81 -13.52
CA GLY A 126 -2.56 19.53 -13.76
C GLY A 126 -2.05 20.44 -12.63
N ALA A 127 -2.85 20.71 -11.60
CA ALA A 127 -2.51 21.71 -10.56
C ALA A 127 -2.07 21.11 -9.21
N GLY A 128 -1.81 19.80 -9.14
CA GLY A 128 -1.57 19.10 -7.88
C GLY A 128 -0.74 17.83 -7.99
N LEU A 129 -0.89 16.97 -6.98
CA LEU A 129 -0.22 15.68 -6.88
C LEU A 129 -0.71 14.76 -8.00
N GLY A 130 0.14 14.45 -8.97
CA GLY A 130 -0.24 13.61 -10.12
C GLY A 130 -0.76 12.23 -9.70
N ALA A 131 -1.67 11.65 -10.46
CA ALA A 131 -2.35 10.39 -10.11
C ALA A 131 -1.39 9.25 -9.74
N GLU A 132 -0.26 9.10 -10.45
CA GLU A 132 0.77 8.11 -10.14
C GLU A 132 1.38 8.33 -8.74
N ALA A 133 1.69 9.58 -8.37
CA ALA A 133 2.23 9.92 -7.05
C ALA A 133 1.19 9.74 -5.94
N ALA A 134 -0.10 9.97 -6.23
CA ALA A 134 -1.20 9.72 -5.30
C ALA A 134 -1.35 8.24 -4.99
N VAL A 135 -1.31 7.40 -6.03
CA VAL A 135 -1.35 5.95 -5.85
C VAL A 135 -0.12 5.46 -5.08
N GLU A 136 1.09 5.95 -5.39
CA GLU A 136 2.32 5.58 -4.64
C GLU A 136 2.26 6.00 -3.17
N ALA A 137 1.70 7.18 -2.88
CA ALA A 137 1.49 7.63 -1.50
C ALA A 137 0.47 6.74 -0.76
N LEU A 138 -0.65 6.39 -1.41
CA LEU A 138 -1.62 5.44 -0.83
C LEU A 138 -0.98 4.07 -0.59
N VAL A 139 -0.18 3.57 -1.52
CA VAL A 139 0.60 2.33 -1.38
C VAL A 139 1.59 2.42 -0.21
N ALA A 140 2.14 3.61 0.07
CA ALA A 140 3.07 3.84 1.19
C ALA A 140 2.36 3.69 2.54
N VAL A 141 1.17 4.26 2.68
CA VAL A 141 0.48 4.40 3.97
C VAL A 141 -0.63 3.37 4.22
N ALA A 142 -1.07 2.64 3.18
CA ALA A 142 -2.14 1.64 3.26
C ALA A 142 -1.97 0.60 4.40
N PRO A 143 -0.78 0.07 4.71
CA PRO A 143 -0.61 -0.88 5.81
C PRO A 143 -1.04 -0.31 7.17
N GLU A 144 -0.81 0.99 7.41
CA GLU A 144 -1.07 1.67 8.68
C GLU A 144 -2.46 2.34 8.74
N LEU A 145 -3.24 2.26 7.66
CA LEU A 145 -4.52 2.94 7.54
C LEU A 145 -5.62 2.18 8.29
N GLN A 146 -6.21 2.79 9.31
CA GLN A 146 -7.27 2.15 10.13
C GLN A 146 -8.65 2.79 9.97
N GLU A 147 -8.70 4.04 9.48
CA GLU A 147 -9.96 4.79 9.37
C GLU A 147 -10.91 4.17 8.33
N PRO A 148 -12.11 3.70 8.74
CA PRO A 148 -12.99 2.94 7.87
C PRO A 148 -13.37 3.62 6.56
N ALA A 149 -13.77 4.89 6.63
CA ALA A 149 -14.21 5.66 5.47
C ALA A 149 -13.07 5.90 4.47
N LEU A 150 -11.83 6.09 4.95
CA LEU A 150 -10.67 6.24 4.06
C LEU A 150 -10.26 4.91 3.43
N LEU A 151 -10.37 3.81 4.18
CA LEU A 151 -10.13 2.47 3.65
C LEU A 151 -11.08 2.16 2.50
N GLU A 152 -12.39 2.35 2.67
CA GLU A 152 -13.39 2.13 1.62
C GLU A 152 -13.07 2.94 0.36
N ARG A 153 -12.80 4.24 0.53
CA ARG A 153 -12.41 5.11 -0.59
C ARG A 153 -11.12 4.67 -1.28
N ALA A 154 -10.15 4.12 -0.54
CA ALA A 154 -8.91 3.59 -1.10
C ALA A 154 -9.14 2.29 -1.87
N VAL A 155 -10.06 1.43 -1.43
CA VAL A 155 -10.49 0.23 -2.18
C VAL A 155 -11.15 0.64 -3.48
N ASP A 156 -12.09 1.59 -3.44
CA ASP A 156 -12.79 2.08 -4.65
C ASP A 156 -11.80 2.65 -5.66
N ALA A 157 -10.83 3.45 -5.21
CA ALA A 157 -9.78 3.99 -6.05
C ALA A 157 -8.90 2.89 -6.65
N ALA A 158 -8.53 1.86 -5.87
CA ALA A 158 -7.73 0.74 -6.34
C ALA A 158 -8.45 -0.07 -7.43
N ALA A 159 -9.76 -0.28 -7.25
CA ALA A 159 -10.61 -0.98 -8.20
C ALA A 159 -10.82 -0.17 -9.49
N ALA A 160 -11.12 1.12 -9.37
CA ALA A 160 -11.33 2.03 -10.51
C ALA A 160 -10.06 2.18 -11.36
N LEU A 161 -8.90 2.32 -10.71
CA LEU A 161 -7.61 2.54 -11.39
C LEU A 161 -6.94 1.23 -11.82
N VAL A 162 -7.49 0.08 -11.45
CA VAL A 162 -6.84 -1.23 -11.64
C VAL A 162 -5.41 -1.18 -11.11
N ALA A 163 -5.24 -0.52 -9.95
CA ALA A 163 -3.93 -0.20 -9.40
C ALA A 163 -3.33 -1.47 -8.78
N GLY A 164 -2.68 -2.28 -9.63
CA GLY A 164 -2.11 -3.57 -9.27
C GLY A 164 -1.08 -3.51 -8.13
N ARG A 165 -0.60 -2.33 -7.74
CA ARG A 165 0.28 -2.11 -6.59
C ARG A 165 -0.44 -1.67 -5.31
N LEU A 166 -1.61 -1.04 -5.42
CA LEU A 166 -2.40 -0.60 -4.27
C LEU A 166 -3.17 -1.77 -3.64
N LEU A 167 -3.69 -2.68 -4.45
CA LEU A 167 -4.37 -3.88 -3.96
C LEU A 167 -3.46 -4.75 -3.06
N PRO A 168 -2.23 -5.14 -3.46
CA PRO A 168 -1.33 -5.86 -2.55
C PRO A 168 -0.96 -5.09 -1.29
N ALA A 169 -0.89 -3.75 -1.36
CA ALA A 169 -0.58 -2.92 -0.20
C ALA A 169 -1.73 -2.90 0.82
N LEU A 170 -2.97 -2.73 0.34
CA LEU A 170 -4.17 -2.86 1.16
C LEU A 170 -4.34 -4.28 1.70
N GLY A 171 -4.00 -5.31 0.92
CA GLY A 171 -4.01 -6.70 1.36
C GLY A 171 -3.03 -7.02 2.50
N ARG A 172 -2.10 -6.11 2.85
CA ARG A 172 -1.29 -6.23 4.07
C ARG A 172 -2.03 -5.84 5.34
N ASN A 173 -3.12 -5.09 5.20
CA ASN A 173 -3.96 -4.68 6.30
C ASN A 173 -5.17 -5.63 6.38
N ARG A 174 -5.27 -6.43 7.45
CA ARG A 174 -6.33 -7.46 7.58
C ARG A 174 -7.74 -6.86 7.55
N THR A 175 -7.94 -5.70 8.15
CA THR A 175 -9.23 -5.00 8.14
C THR A 175 -9.61 -4.51 6.74
N ALA A 176 -8.61 -4.01 5.99
CA ALA A 176 -8.78 -3.59 4.60
C ALA A 176 -9.03 -4.81 3.69
N LEU A 177 -8.33 -5.91 3.90
CA LEU A 177 -8.43 -7.13 3.10
C LEU A 177 -9.86 -7.69 3.08
N GLY A 178 -10.54 -7.73 4.23
CA GLY A 178 -11.94 -8.13 4.31
C GLY A 178 -12.88 -7.23 3.49
N ARG A 179 -12.65 -5.91 3.50
CA ARG A 179 -13.44 -4.95 2.71
C ARG A 179 -13.12 -5.03 1.21
N VAL A 180 -11.84 -5.13 0.84
CA VAL A 180 -11.41 -5.36 -0.54
C VAL A 180 -12.05 -6.63 -1.08
N TRP A 181 -12.02 -7.71 -0.29
CA TRP A 181 -12.65 -8.97 -0.65
C TRP A 181 -14.16 -8.82 -0.88
N ALA A 182 -14.88 -8.19 0.04
CA ALA A 182 -16.32 -7.96 -0.08
C ALA A 182 -16.68 -7.12 -1.32
N GLY A 183 -15.90 -6.08 -1.64
CA GLY A 183 -16.12 -5.24 -2.82
C GLY A 183 -15.69 -5.88 -4.15
N LEU A 184 -14.74 -6.82 -4.13
CA LEU A 184 -14.26 -7.51 -5.34
C LEU A 184 -15.20 -8.63 -5.80
N LEU A 185 -15.87 -9.29 -4.86
CA LEU A 185 -16.77 -10.39 -5.17
C LEU A 185 -18.07 -9.84 -5.77
N PRO A 186 -18.40 -10.23 -7.01
CA PRO A 186 -19.56 -9.70 -7.69
C PRO A 186 -20.86 -10.16 -7.03
N GLY A 187 -21.77 -9.20 -6.82
CA GLY A 187 -23.20 -9.43 -7.10
C GLY A 187 -23.36 -9.75 -8.60
N ARG A 188 -24.28 -10.67 -8.93
CA ARG A 188 -24.41 -11.37 -10.21
C ARG A 188 -24.14 -10.51 -11.47
N GLY A 189 -23.28 -11.02 -12.36
CA GLY A 189 -23.36 -10.88 -13.82
C GLY A 189 -22.97 -9.56 -14.50
N GLU A 190 -21.68 -9.34 -14.78
CA GLU A 190 -21.21 -8.48 -15.89
C GLU A 190 -19.82 -8.97 -16.40
N GLU A 191 -19.65 -9.24 -17.69
CA GLU A 191 -18.43 -9.85 -18.26
C GLU A 191 -17.16 -8.99 -18.08
N GLY A 192 -17.30 -7.65 -18.12
CA GLY A 192 -16.20 -6.71 -17.84
C GLY A 192 -15.76 -6.71 -16.37
N ARG A 193 -16.62 -7.19 -15.46
CA ARG A 193 -16.32 -7.34 -14.03
C ARG A 193 -15.40 -8.52 -13.78
N VAL A 194 -15.56 -9.64 -14.50
CA VAL A 194 -14.78 -10.87 -14.33
C VAL A 194 -13.28 -10.62 -14.57
N SER A 195 -12.91 -9.94 -15.65
CA SER A 195 -11.49 -9.67 -15.96
C SER A 195 -10.80 -8.81 -14.89
N ARG A 196 -11.49 -7.76 -14.41
CA ARG A 196 -10.99 -6.88 -13.34
C ARG A 196 -10.91 -7.60 -12.00
N THR A 197 -11.94 -8.37 -11.64
CA THR A 197 -11.94 -9.16 -10.41
C THR A 197 -10.81 -10.21 -10.44
N LEU A 198 -10.61 -10.93 -11.55
CA LEU A 198 -9.51 -11.90 -11.68
C LEU A 198 -8.14 -11.24 -11.55
N LEU A 199 -7.95 -10.04 -12.09
CA LEU A 199 -6.71 -9.28 -11.93
C LEU A 199 -6.47 -8.93 -10.45
N ALA A 200 -7.49 -8.44 -9.77
CA ALA A 200 -7.40 -8.10 -8.35
C ALA A 200 -7.14 -9.32 -7.47
N LEU A 201 -7.86 -10.43 -7.71
CA LEU A 201 -7.65 -11.70 -7.02
C LEU A 201 -6.24 -12.24 -7.25
N THR A 202 -5.72 -12.15 -8.48
CA THR A 202 -4.35 -12.57 -8.79
C THR A 202 -3.33 -11.72 -8.03
N ALA A 203 -3.55 -10.41 -7.92
CA ALA A 203 -2.66 -9.50 -7.18
C ALA A 203 -2.69 -9.76 -5.66
N LEU A 204 -3.77 -10.36 -5.14
CA LEU A 204 -3.96 -10.67 -3.72
C LEU A 204 -3.68 -12.13 -3.38
N ALA A 205 -3.30 -12.97 -4.34
CA ALA A 205 -3.27 -14.43 -4.17
C ALA A 205 -2.53 -14.89 -2.91
N ASP A 206 -1.37 -14.31 -2.60
CA ASP A 206 -0.57 -14.69 -1.42
C ASP A 206 -1.23 -14.33 -0.08
N ARG A 207 -2.31 -13.55 -0.09
CA ARG A 207 -3.08 -13.12 1.10
C ARG A 207 -4.47 -13.73 1.19
N LEU A 208 -4.97 -14.27 0.09
CA LEU A 208 -6.28 -14.90 -0.01
C LEU A 208 -6.26 -16.39 0.38
N PHE A 209 -5.07 -16.97 0.48
CA PHE A 209 -4.88 -18.37 0.80
C PHE A 209 -4.01 -18.51 2.06
N PRO A 210 -4.51 -19.20 3.11
CA PRO A 210 -3.73 -19.41 4.33
C PRO A 210 -2.50 -20.27 4.08
N GLY A 211 -1.40 -19.99 4.78
CA GLY A 211 -0.25 -20.91 4.90
C GLY A 211 0.87 -20.78 3.86
N LEU A 212 0.79 -19.85 2.89
CA LEU A 212 1.80 -19.74 1.83
C LEU A 212 2.97 -18.78 2.14
N GLU A 213 2.78 -17.76 2.98
CA GLU A 213 3.86 -16.98 3.59
C GLU A 213 3.44 -16.51 4.99
N GLY A 214 4.39 -16.54 5.92
CA GLY A 214 4.19 -16.44 7.37
C GLY A 214 3.07 -15.48 7.79
N ASP A 215 2.14 -16.02 8.58
CA ASP A 215 1.07 -15.27 9.19
C ASP A 215 1.68 -14.29 10.20
N GLY A 216 2.02 -13.09 9.73
CA GLY A 216 2.60 -12.04 10.54
C GLY A 216 1.55 -11.52 11.51
N GLY A 217 1.39 -12.21 12.64
CA GLY A 217 1.00 -11.75 13.98
C GLY A 217 -0.09 -10.69 14.14
N GLY A 218 -0.97 -10.47 13.16
CA GLY A 218 -2.00 -9.44 13.21
C GLY A 218 -3.33 -9.99 13.73
N GLU A 219 -4.02 -9.25 14.59
CA GLU A 219 -5.39 -9.58 14.98
C GLU A 219 -6.35 -9.48 13.77
N GLY A 220 -7.18 -10.51 13.58
CA GLY A 220 -8.23 -10.57 12.55
C GLY A 220 -8.34 -11.95 11.89
N PRO A 221 -9.54 -12.38 11.44
CA PRO A 221 -9.73 -13.71 10.86
C PRO A 221 -8.92 -13.85 9.57
N ALA A 222 -8.21 -14.97 9.44
CA ALA A 222 -7.50 -15.32 8.22
C ALA A 222 -8.55 -15.54 7.10
N LEU A 223 -8.43 -14.76 6.02
CA LEU A 223 -9.33 -14.89 4.88
C LEU A 223 -8.90 -16.08 4.03
N ASP A 224 -9.84 -16.99 3.74
CA ASP A 224 -9.61 -18.14 2.87
C ASP A 224 -10.58 -18.11 1.68
N ALA A 225 -10.07 -17.74 0.52
CA ALA A 225 -10.82 -17.68 -0.73
C ALA A 225 -11.44 -19.03 -1.12
N ARG A 226 -10.82 -20.16 -0.71
CA ARG A 226 -11.30 -21.51 -1.04
C ARG A 226 -12.67 -21.79 -0.43
N LEU A 227 -13.00 -21.13 0.67
CA LEU A 227 -14.26 -21.30 1.39
C LEU A 227 -15.39 -20.40 0.86
N CYS A 228 -15.13 -19.62 -0.19
CA CYS A 228 -16.11 -18.66 -0.71
C CYS A 228 -16.70 -19.07 -2.06
N GLY A 229 -18.03 -19.22 -2.13
CA GLY A 229 -18.74 -19.52 -3.38
C GLY A 229 -18.57 -18.44 -4.46
N GLY A 230 -18.55 -17.16 -4.06
CA GLY A 230 -18.32 -16.03 -4.97
C GLY A 230 -16.98 -16.08 -5.69
N PHE A 231 -15.92 -16.52 -4.99
CA PHE A 231 -14.60 -16.72 -5.58
C PHE A 231 -14.64 -17.78 -6.68
N TRP A 232 -15.23 -18.95 -6.40
CA TRP A 232 -15.32 -20.02 -7.38
C TRP A 232 -16.17 -19.63 -8.60
N ARG A 233 -17.26 -18.87 -8.41
CA ARG A 233 -18.04 -18.31 -9.53
C ARG A 233 -17.18 -17.47 -10.47
N VAL A 234 -16.32 -16.61 -9.94
CA VAL A 234 -15.41 -15.78 -10.75
C VAL A 234 -14.34 -16.62 -11.44
N VAL A 235 -13.74 -17.60 -10.75
CA VAL A 235 -12.74 -18.51 -11.33
C VAL A 235 -13.37 -19.32 -12.47
N GLN A 236 -14.56 -19.89 -12.28
CA GLN A 236 -15.29 -20.62 -13.31
C GLN A 236 -15.58 -19.76 -14.54
N ALA A 237 -16.15 -18.56 -14.34
CA ALA A 237 -16.40 -17.62 -15.42
C ALA A 237 -15.10 -17.24 -16.17
N GLY A 238 -13.98 -17.10 -15.46
CA GLY A 238 -12.67 -16.83 -16.02
C GLY A 238 -12.10 -17.98 -16.85
N LEU A 239 -12.33 -19.23 -16.45
CA LEU A 239 -11.88 -20.43 -17.18
C LEU A 239 -12.64 -20.59 -18.51
N THR A 240 -13.90 -20.17 -18.55
CA THR A 240 -14.75 -20.22 -19.75
C THR A 240 -14.73 -18.94 -20.59
N ALA A 241 -14.02 -17.89 -20.13
CA ALA A 241 -13.95 -16.62 -20.83
C ALA A 241 -13.30 -16.76 -22.23
N GLY A 242 -13.78 -15.99 -23.21
CA GLY A 242 -13.21 -15.93 -24.55
C GLY A 242 -11.79 -15.35 -24.60
N ASP A 243 -11.43 -14.49 -23.64
CA ASP A 243 -10.09 -13.91 -23.48
C ASP A 243 -9.08 -14.91 -22.88
N GLY A 244 -7.94 -15.07 -23.54
CA GLY A 244 -6.85 -15.94 -23.09
C GLY A 244 -6.18 -15.48 -21.80
N LEU A 245 -6.17 -14.17 -21.49
CA LEU A 245 -5.58 -13.65 -20.26
C LEU A 245 -6.46 -13.97 -19.04
N CYS A 246 -7.78 -13.82 -19.16
CA CYS A 246 -8.74 -14.27 -18.15
C CYS A 246 -8.56 -15.76 -17.83
N ARG A 247 -8.47 -16.62 -18.85
CA ARG A 247 -8.24 -18.07 -18.66
C ARG A 247 -6.94 -18.37 -17.91
N LYS A 248 -5.85 -17.66 -18.23
CA LYS A 248 -4.55 -17.81 -17.54
C LYS A 248 -4.64 -17.42 -16.07
N ARG A 249 -5.24 -16.27 -15.75
CA ARG A 249 -5.42 -15.79 -14.37
C ARG A 249 -6.31 -16.74 -13.55
N ALA A 250 -7.43 -17.18 -14.12
CA ALA A 250 -8.33 -18.12 -13.46
C ALA A 250 -7.65 -19.47 -13.20
N ARG A 251 -6.89 -20.00 -14.16
CA ARG A 251 -6.10 -21.23 -13.98
C ARG A 251 -5.03 -21.08 -12.91
N TYR A 252 -4.35 -19.94 -12.84
CA TYR A 252 -3.39 -19.65 -11.78
C TYR A 252 -4.05 -19.70 -10.40
N LEU A 253 -5.17 -18.99 -10.21
CA LEU A 253 -5.90 -18.97 -8.95
C LEU A 253 -6.42 -20.35 -8.54
N LEU A 254 -6.93 -21.14 -9.50
CA LEU A 254 -7.33 -22.53 -9.27
C LEU A 254 -6.15 -23.38 -8.78
N LYS A 255 -4.99 -23.29 -9.45
CA LYS A 255 -3.79 -24.03 -9.03
C LYS A 255 -3.37 -23.67 -7.62
N ARG A 256 -3.34 -22.38 -7.28
CA ARG A 256 -3.00 -21.91 -5.92
C ARG A 256 -3.96 -22.46 -4.87
N ALA A 257 -5.26 -22.45 -5.15
CA ALA A 257 -6.26 -23.02 -4.25
C ALA A 257 -6.04 -24.53 -4.01
N VAL A 258 -5.72 -25.28 -5.06
CA VAL A 258 -5.43 -26.73 -4.96
C VAL A 258 -4.14 -26.99 -4.18
N GLU A 259 -3.06 -26.25 -4.46
CA GLU A 259 -1.78 -26.33 -3.74
C GLU A 259 -1.97 -26.13 -2.23
N VAL A 260 -2.81 -25.17 -1.84
CA VAL A 260 -3.06 -24.86 -0.43
C VAL A 260 -3.90 -25.95 0.24
N SER A 261 -4.86 -26.54 -0.46
CA SER A 261 -5.63 -27.68 0.06
C SER A 261 -4.80 -28.91 0.26
N ASP A 262 -3.87 -29.18 -0.65
CA ASP A 262 -2.90 -30.25 -0.52
C ASP A 262 -1.99 -30.02 0.71
N GLN A 263 -1.46 -28.80 0.86
CA GLN A 263 -0.61 -28.42 2.00
C GLN A 263 -1.33 -28.51 3.35
N LEU A 264 -2.57 -28.01 3.43
CA LEU A 264 -3.33 -27.97 4.67
C LEU A 264 -4.06 -29.29 4.96
N ARG A 265 -4.13 -30.21 3.99
CA ARG A 265 -4.91 -31.45 4.07
C ARG A 265 -6.37 -31.21 4.45
N THR A 266 -6.95 -30.14 3.92
CA THR A 266 -8.33 -29.72 4.16
C THR A 266 -9.11 -29.69 2.85
N ASP A 267 -10.34 -30.18 2.87
CA ASP A 267 -11.24 -30.05 1.74
C ASP A 267 -11.68 -28.59 1.51
N CYS A 268 -11.94 -28.25 0.24
CA CYS A 268 -12.54 -26.97 -0.15
C CYS A 268 -14.06 -27.10 -0.17
N THR A 269 -14.73 -26.91 0.97
CA THR A 269 -16.19 -26.84 1.00
C THR A 269 -16.65 -25.41 1.22
N CYS A 270 -17.31 -24.83 0.22
CA CYS A 270 -18.08 -23.62 0.46
C CYS A 270 -19.38 -23.99 1.17
N PRO A 271 -19.81 -23.24 2.20
CA PRO A 271 -21.16 -23.38 2.70
C PRO A 271 -22.14 -23.14 1.53
N PRO A 272 -23.27 -23.86 1.48
CA PRO A 272 -24.32 -23.55 0.51
C PRO A 272 -24.67 -22.06 0.66
N ASP A 273 -24.87 -21.36 -0.46
CA ASP A 273 -25.38 -19.98 -0.44
C ASP A 273 -26.65 -20.03 0.41
N ASN A 274 -26.61 -19.44 1.61
CA ASN A 274 -27.83 -19.14 2.36
C ASN A 274 -28.53 -18.09 1.51
N GLY A 275 -29.38 -18.56 0.59
CA GLY A 275 -30.20 -17.69 -0.23
C GLY A 275 -30.87 -16.70 0.71
N ASP A 276 -30.73 -15.42 0.39
CA ASP A 276 -31.43 -14.34 1.08
C ASP A 276 -32.89 -14.77 1.25
N GLY A 277 -33.24 -15.10 2.49
CA GLY A 277 -34.61 -15.22 2.91
C GLY A 277 -35.19 -13.82 2.89
N THR A 278 -36.19 -13.64 2.02
CA THR A 278 -37.09 -12.49 1.83
C THR A 278 -36.56 -11.26 1.12
#